data_AF-A0A7K4FA50-F1
#
_entry.id   AF-A0A7K4FA50-F1
#
_cell.length_a   1.000
_cell.length_b   1.000
_cell.length_c   1.000
_cell.angle_alpha   90.00
_cell.angle_beta   90.00
_cell.angle_gamma   90.00
#
_symmetry.space_group_name_H-M   'P 1'
#
loop_
_entity.id
_entity.type
_entity.pdbx_description
1 polymer ?
#
loop_
_entity_poly.entity_id
_entity_poly.type
_entity_poly.pdbx_seq_one_letter_code
_entity_poly.pdbx_strand_id
1 'polypeptide(L)'
;MLDKSPEQILDNNLVHLKNEFQSHIPSIVMCSEPFHKTEFLSRLINSVTIPIIFVDIDLLYTGYVESQMIPKKENVIFFHPDKTNWKEKLSDIISTISEENYLVIIDSFNGVYNMFDDLESARFINSCIMLLSSISRQVNSTVVVAALARKKESGEWVVSPGGKHIIKSGKTGVYFLKKSKDDLRISILEKNDMFSKSFKIERKKD
;
A
#
# COMPACT_ATOMS: atom_id res chain seq x y z
N MET A 1 -11.30 5.74 -31.46
CA MET A 1 -9.91 5.93 -30.99
C MET A 1 -9.34 4.55 -30.71
N LEU A 2 -8.16 4.22 -31.24
CA LEU A 2 -7.50 2.94 -30.97
C LEU A 2 -7.13 2.90 -29.48
N ASP A 3 -7.67 1.92 -28.76
CA ASP A 3 -7.33 1.60 -27.38
C ASP A 3 -5.84 1.21 -27.35
N LYS A 4 -4.96 2.17 -27.01
CA LYS A 4 -3.54 1.85 -26.82
C LYS A 4 -3.47 0.95 -25.59
N SER A 5 -2.98 -0.27 -25.77
CA SER A 5 -2.68 -1.14 -24.64
C SER A 5 -1.72 -0.42 -23.69
N PRO A 6 -1.93 -0.50 -22.36
CA PRO A 6 -1.05 0.16 -21.39
C PRO A 6 0.39 -0.26 -21.62
N GLU A 7 1.33 0.69 -21.49
CA GLU A 7 2.75 0.38 -21.58
C GLU A 7 3.11 -0.67 -20.52
N GLN A 8 3.81 -1.73 -20.89
CA GLN A 8 4.19 -2.81 -19.98
C GLN A 8 5.69 -2.82 -19.75
N ILE A 9 6.10 -2.68 -18.49
CA ILE A 9 7.49 -2.74 -18.04
C ILE A 9 7.72 -4.03 -17.25
N LEU A 10 8.78 -4.77 -17.60
CA LEU A 10 9.25 -5.88 -16.79
C LEU A 10 10.07 -5.32 -15.62
N ASP A 11 9.61 -5.54 -14.39
CA ASP A 11 10.15 -4.90 -13.19
C ASP A 11 10.38 -5.90 -12.04
N ASN A 12 11.12 -6.98 -12.36
CA ASN A 12 11.40 -8.08 -11.42
C ASN A 12 12.10 -7.64 -10.12
N ASN A 13 12.79 -6.50 -10.14
CA ASN A 13 13.48 -5.92 -8.98
C ASN A 13 12.72 -4.74 -8.35
N LEU A 14 11.50 -4.45 -8.81
CA LEU A 14 10.63 -3.36 -8.33
C LEU A 14 11.27 -1.97 -8.42
N VAL A 15 12.26 -1.76 -9.29
CA VAL A 15 12.99 -0.49 -9.38
C VAL A 15 12.07 0.59 -9.91
N HIS A 16 11.35 0.31 -11.00
CA HIS A 16 10.46 1.30 -11.60
C HIS A 16 9.26 1.57 -10.71
N LEU A 17 8.67 0.53 -10.12
CA LEU A 17 7.52 0.67 -9.24
C LEU A 17 7.86 1.46 -7.97
N LYS A 18 9.03 1.23 -7.36
CA LYS A 18 9.48 2.03 -6.20
C LYS A 18 9.65 3.50 -6.54
N ASN A 19 10.17 3.81 -7.73
CA ASN A 19 10.29 5.21 -8.18
C ASN A 19 8.91 5.87 -8.33
N GLU A 20 7.93 5.16 -8.89
CA GLU A 20 6.54 5.66 -8.96
C GLU A 20 5.95 5.89 -7.57
N PHE A 21 6.24 5.01 -6.61
CA PHE A 21 5.77 5.17 -5.24
C PHE A 21 6.38 6.37 -4.54
N GLN A 22 7.67 6.61 -4.77
CA GLN A 22 8.38 7.76 -4.21
C GLN A 22 7.87 9.08 -4.79
N SER A 23 7.49 9.12 -6.07
CA SER A 23 6.93 10.33 -6.70
C SER A 23 5.47 10.61 -6.30
N HIS A 24 4.74 9.59 -5.84
CA HIS A 24 3.32 9.70 -5.53
C HIS A 24 3.02 9.26 -4.09
N ILE A 25 3.12 10.19 -3.14
CA ILE A 25 2.94 9.90 -1.71
C ILE A 25 1.60 10.47 -1.22
N PRO A 26 0.68 9.65 -0.68
CA PRO A 26 0.80 8.19 -0.53
C PRO A 26 0.51 7.44 -1.84
N SER A 27 1.08 6.24 -1.95
CA SER A 27 0.78 5.30 -3.02
C SER A 27 -0.17 4.22 -2.53
N ILE A 28 -1.38 4.19 -3.07
CA ILE A 28 -2.43 3.25 -2.69
C ILE A 28 -2.41 2.06 -3.65
N VAL A 29 -2.09 0.88 -3.13
CA VAL A 29 -2.08 -0.38 -3.88
C VAL A 29 -3.36 -1.16 -3.57
N MET A 30 -4.28 -1.14 -4.52
CA MET A 30 -5.53 -1.87 -4.48
C MET A 30 -5.33 -3.31 -4.93
N CYS A 31 -5.88 -4.24 -4.15
CA CYS A 31 -5.81 -5.68 -4.41
C CYS A 31 -7.22 -6.26 -4.33
N SER A 32 -7.54 -7.26 -5.14
CA SER A 32 -8.82 -7.98 -5.00
C SER A 32 -8.73 -9.12 -3.98
N GLU A 33 -7.54 -9.69 -3.79
CA GLU A 33 -7.31 -10.91 -3.01
C GLU A 33 -6.28 -10.68 -1.89
N PRO A 34 -6.56 -11.11 -0.64
CA PRO A 34 -5.65 -10.95 0.49
C PRO A 34 -4.29 -11.61 0.28
N PHE A 35 -4.24 -12.84 -0.24
CA PHE A 35 -2.98 -13.55 -0.42
C PHE A 35 -2.08 -12.92 -1.48
N HIS A 36 -2.66 -12.32 -2.52
CA HIS A 36 -1.89 -11.61 -3.55
C HIS A 36 -1.28 -10.33 -2.97
N LYS A 37 -2.03 -9.62 -2.12
CA LYS A 37 -1.53 -8.47 -1.35
C LYS A 37 -0.34 -8.87 -0.48
N THR A 38 -0.46 -9.92 0.32
CA THR A 38 0.63 -10.42 1.17
C THR A 38 1.88 -10.79 0.36
N GLU A 39 1.72 -11.50 -0.76
CA GLU A 39 2.85 -11.85 -1.64
C GLU A 39 3.54 -10.59 -2.19
N PHE A 40 2.76 -9.62 -2.67
CA PHE A 40 3.29 -8.37 -3.18
C PHE A 40 4.06 -7.60 -2.10
N LEU A 41 3.49 -7.45 -0.90
CA LEU A 41 4.15 -6.77 0.22
C LEU A 41 5.45 -7.47 0.62
N SER A 42 5.46 -8.80 0.66
CA SER A 42 6.68 -9.58 0.91
C SER A 42 7.76 -9.29 -0.13
N ARG A 43 7.40 -9.28 -1.43
CA ARG A 43 8.35 -8.94 -2.50
C ARG A 43 8.85 -7.51 -2.41
N LEU A 44 7.97 -6.56 -2.07
CA LEU A 44 8.33 -5.16 -1.87
C LEU A 44 9.34 -5.01 -0.74
N ILE A 45 9.05 -5.55 0.44
CA ILE A 45 9.93 -5.54 1.62
C ILE A 45 11.29 -6.17 1.27
N ASN A 46 11.29 -7.30 0.57
CA ASN A 46 12.51 -7.98 0.15
C ASN A 46 13.36 -7.20 -0.87
N SER A 47 12.77 -6.21 -1.55
CA SER A 47 13.47 -5.38 -2.55
C SER A 47 14.08 -4.10 -1.97
N VAL A 48 13.93 -3.86 -0.67
CA VAL A 48 14.30 -2.60 -0.01
C VAL A 48 15.32 -2.84 1.10
N THR A 49 16.34 -1.97 1.15
CA THR A 49 17.43 -2.02 2.12
C THR A 49 17.35 -0.95 3.20
N ILE A 50 16.64 0.16 2.95
CA ILE A 50 16.38 1.19 3.97
C ILE A 50 15.48 0.63 5.07
N PRO A 51 15.43 1.27 6.26
CA PRO A 51 14.49 0.90 7.31
C PRO A 51 13.03 0.91 6.84
N ILE A 52 12.24 -0.03 7.36
CA ILE A 52 10.84 -0.24 7.00
C ILE A 52 9.99 -0.18 8.26
N ILE A 53 8.97 0.68 8.24
CA ILE A 53 7.88 0.65 9.22
C ILE A 53 6.71 -0.08 8.58
N PHE A 54 6.31 -1.20 9.17
CA PHE A 54 5.18 -1.99 8.73
C PHE A 54 4.05 -1.89 9.75
N VAL A 55 3.01 -1.14 9.41
CA VAL A 55 1.80 -0.97 10.21
C VAL A 55 0.81 -2.06 9.82
N ASP A 56 0.76 -3.14 10.59
CA ASP A 56 -0.14 -4.28 10.36
C ASP A 56 -1.36 -4.19 11.28
N ILE A 57 -2.52 -4.01 10.66
CA ILE A 57 -3.81 -3.82 11.31
C ILE A 57 -4.67 -5.07 11.21
N ASP A 58 -4.55 -5.82 10.11
CA ASP A 58 -5.33 -7.05 9.91
C ASP A 58 -4.57 -8.31 10.37
N LEU A 59 -3.31 -8.16 10.80
CA LEU A 59 -2.41 -9.18 11.36
C LEU A 59 -2.11 -10.33 10.39
N LEU A 60 -2.51 -10.22 9.12
CA LEU A 60 -2.33 -11.29 8.15
C LEU A 60 -0.86 -11.44 7.80
N TYR A 61 -0.17 -10.34 7.49
CA TYR A 61 1.23 -10.37 7.11
C TYR A 61 2.11 -10.84 8.27
N THR A 62 1.94 -10.24 9.46
CA THR A 62 2.72 -10.66 10.63
C THR A 62 2.40 -12.07 11.08
N GLY A 63 1.16 -12.56 10.92
CA GLY A 63 0.84 -13.97 11.13
C GLY A 63 1.69 -14.92 10.28
N TYR A 64 1.97 -14.58 9.02
CA TYR A 64 2.88 -15.35 8.16
C TYR A 64 4.35 -15.23 8.58
N VAL A 65 4.76 -14.08 9.11
CA VAL A 65 6.12 -13.88 9.63
C VAL A 65 6.36 -14.69 10.89
N GLU A 66 5.45 -14.62 11.86
CA GLU A 66 5.53 -15.34 13.13
C GLU A 66 5.46 -16.87 12.94
N SER A 67 4.69 -17.33 11.94
CA SER A 67 4.65 -18.76 11.55
C SER A 67 5.84 -19.21 10.70
N GLN A 68 6.81 -18.34 10.43
CA GLN A 68 8.02 -18.61 9.62
C GLN A 68 7.74 -18.96 8.15
N MET A 69 6.50 -18.80 7.67
CA MET A 69 6.15 -18.96 6.26
C MET A 69 6.70 -17.82 5.41
N ILE A 70 6.87 -16.63 6.00
CA ILE A 70 7.61 -15.51 5.43
C ILE A 70 8.80 -15.21 6.35
N PRO A 71 10.05 -15.16 5.83
CA PRO A 71 11.20 -14.80 6.64
C PRO A 71 11.08 -13.38 7.19
N LYS A 72 11.29 -13.23 8.50
CA LYS A 72 11.40 -11.91 9.14
C LYS A 72 12.64 -11.19 8.62
N LYS A 73 12.50 -9.90 8.33
CA LYS A 73 13.60 -9.02 7.90
C LYS A 73 14.03 -8.13 9.06
N GLU A 74 15.33 -8.00 9.25
CA GLU A 74 15.92 -7.22 10.35
C GLU A 74 15.65 -5.71 10.22
N ASN A 75 15.55 -5.20 8.99
CA ASN A 75 15.24 -3.81 8.72
C ASN A 75 13.73 -3.48 8.78
N VAL A 76 12.89 -4.35 9.35
CA VAL A 76 11.44 -4.13 9.47
C VAL A 76 11.03 -4.01 10.92
N ILE A 77 10.38 -2.89 11.26
CA ILE A 77 9.73 -2.64 12.55
C ILE A 77 8.22 -2.79 12.36
N PHE A 78 7.59 -3.63 13.17
CA PHE A 78 6.15 -3.87 13.11
C PHE A 78 5.39 -3.02 14.13
N PHE A 79 4.29 -2.42 13.69
CA PHE A 79 3.33 -1.71 14.53
C PHE A 79 1.94 -2.37 14.38
N HIS A 80 1.27 -2.62 15.50
CA HIS A 80 -0.08 -3.21 15.54
C HIS A 80 -1.04 -2.25 16.24
N PRO A 81 -1.37 -1.11 15.61
CA PRO A 81 -2.31 -0.19 16.22
C PRO A 81 -3.71 -0.83 16.27
N ASP A 82 -4.44 -0.52 17.32
CA ASP A 82 -5.85 -0.86 17.52
C ASP A 82 -6.62 0.38 17.98
N LYS A 83 -7.94 0.24 18.23
CA LYS A 83 -8.80 1.37 18.63
C LYS A 83 -8.29 2.10 19.90
N THR A 84 -7.64 1.39 20.81
CA THR A 84 -7.22 1.90 22.12
C THR A 84 -5.89 2.64 22.08
N ASN A 85 -4.97 2.23 21.21
CA ASN A 85 -3.61 2.78 21.14
C ASN A 85 -3.28 3.51 19.82
N TRP A 86 -4.24 3.59 18.88
CA TRP A 86 -4.04 4.21 17.55
C TRP A 86 -3.32 5.55 17.60
N LYS A 87 -3.75 6.47 18.48
CA LYS A 87 -3.18 7.82 18.56
C LYS A 87 -1.73 7.82 19.01
N GLU A 88 -1.42 7.01 20.01
CA GLU A 88 -0.06 6.84 20.53
C GLU A 88 0.83 6.23 19.45
N LYS A 89 0.43 5.10 18.86
CA LYS A 89 1.19 4.42 17.81
C LYS A 89 1.39 5.28 16.58
N LEU A 90 0.39 6.05 16.16
CA LEU A 90 0.52 7.00 15.07
C LEU A 90 1.53 8.11 15.40
N SER A 91 1.51 8.61 16.64
CA SER A 91 2.49 9.60 17.11
C SER A 91 3.91 9.04 17.11
N ASP A 92 4.09 7.81 17.58
CA ASP A 92 5.38 7.11 17.54
C ASP A 92 5.89 6.99 16.10
N ILE A 93 5.05 6.48 15.20
CA ILE A 93 5.38 6.33 13.78
C ILE A 93 5.78 7.66 13.16
N ILE A 94 5.01 8.73 13.39
CA ILE A 94 5.31 10.07 12.87
C ILE A 94 6.64 10.59 13.40
N SER A 95 6.91 10.38 14.70
CA SER A 95 8.15 10.83 15.33
C SER A 95 9.34 10.10 14.71
N THR A 96 9.28 8.78 14.60
CA THR A 96 10.31 7.94 13.97
C THR A 96 10.59 8.36 12.52
N ILE A 97 9.55 8.58 11.72
CA ILE A 97 9.72 8.96 10.30
C ILE A 97 10.31 10.37 10.16
N SER A 98 10.14 11.26 11.15
CA SER A 98 10.64 12.63 11.02
C SER A 98 12.17 12.74 11.11
N GLU A 99 12.85 11.68 11.55
CA GLU A 99 14.30 11.67 11.78
C GLU A 99 15.12 11.12 10.60
N GLU A 100 14.57 10.15 9.85
CA GLU A 100 15.29 9.50 8.75
C GLU A 100 14.35 8.97 7.64
N ASN A 101 14.95 8.46 6.56
CA ASN A 101 14.21 7.93 5.42
C ASN A 101 13.73 6.49 5.67
N TYR A 102 12.42 6.28 5.56
CA TYR A 102 11.73 5.01 5.71
C TYR A 102 10.91 4.64 4.47
N LEU A 103 10.76 3.33 4.26
CA LEU A 103 9.57 2.81 3.60
C LEU A 103 8.49 2.52 4.64
N VAL A 104 7.39 3.25 4.58
CA VAL A 104 6.23 3.06 5.44
C VAL A 104 5.18 2.27 4.68
N ILE A 105 4.81 1.10 5.21
CA ILE A 105 3.75 0.25 4.66
C ILE A 105 2.59 0.22 5.65
N ILE A 106 1.40 0.58 5.18
CA ILE A 106 0.14 0.47 5.95
C ILE A 106 -0.66 -0.69 5.37
N ASP A 107 -0.78 -1.78 6.14
CA ASP A 107 -1.53 -2.98 5.77
C ASP A 107 -2.63 -3.29 6.80
N SER A 108 -3.92 -3.13 6.52
CA SER A 108 -4.53 -2.57 5.32
C SER A 108 -5.44 -1.39 5.65
N PHE A 109 -5.67 -0.56 4.63
CA PHE A 109 -6.59 0.57 4.66
C PHE A 109 -8.00 0.17 5.12
N ASN A 110 -8.41 -1.06 4.83
CA ASN A 110 -9.67 -1.67 5.28
C ASN A 110 -9.74 -1.77 6.80
N GLY A 111 -8.65 -2.24 7.41
CA GLY A 111 -8.51 -2.33 8.86
C GLY A 111 -8.62 -0.95 9.50
N VAL A 112 -7.89 0.04 8.97
CA VAL A 112 -7.92 1.43 9.46
C VAL A 112 -9.35 1.99 9.48
N TYR A 113 -10.10 1.78 8.41
CA TYR A 113 -11.46 2.28 8.33
C TYR A 113 -12.47 1.54 9.19
N ASN A 114 -12.24 0.27 9.49
CA ASN A 114 -13.13 -0.54 10.33
C ASN A 114 -12.82 -0.37 11.83
N MET A 115 -11.69 0.27 12.18
CA MET A 115 -11.41 0.67 13.56
C MET A 115 -12.43 1.67 14.10
N PHE A 116 -13.10 2.43 13.23
CA PHE A 116 -13.99 3.49 13.68
C PHE A 116 -15.31 3.48 12.90
N ASP A 117 -16.42 3.56 13.64
CA ASP A 117 -17.76 3.21 13.15
C ASP A 117 -18.52 4.40 12.51
N ASP A 118 -18.02 5.63 12.63
CA ASP A 118 -18.67 6.83 12.09
C ASP A 118 -17.96 7.46 10.87
N LEU A 119 -18.72 8.31 10.16
CA LEU A 119 -18.24 9.05 8.98
C LEU A 119 -17.11 10.04 9.32
N GLU A 120 -17.17 10.67 10.49
CA GLU A 120 -16.13 11.60 10.95
C GLU A 120 -14.79 10.88 11.11
N SER A 121 -14.81 9.61 11.43
CA SER A 121 -13.61 8.80 11.57
C SER A 121 -12.95 8.50 10.23
N ALA A 122 -13.71 8.36 9.14
CA ALA A 122 -13.10 8.24 7.82
C ALA A 122 -12.34 9.52 7.42
N ARG A 123 -12.89 10.69 7.75
CA ARG A 123 -12.23 11.99 7.53
C ARG A 123 -10.98 12.13 8.40
N PHE A 124 -11.06 11.72 9.65
CA PHE A 124 -9.93 11.71 10.58
C PHE A 124 -8.79 10.83 10.08
N ILE A 125 -9.09 9.58 9.71
CA ILE A 125 -8.11 8.65 9.13
C ILE A 125 -7.45 9.20 7.89
N ASN A 126 -8.24 9.79 6.97
CA ASN A 126 -7.69 10.40 5.78
C ASN A 126 -6.72 11.53 6.13
N SER A 127 -7.06 12.33 7.13
CA SER A 127 -6.22 13.43 7.61
C SER A 127 -4.91 12.90 8.23
N CYS A 128 -4.97 11.83 9.02
CA CYS A 128 -3.79 11.16 9.56
C CYS A 128 -2.85 10.67 8.46
N ILE A 129 -3.39 10.01 7.44
CA ILE A 129 -2.59 9.47 6.33
C ILE A 129 -2.00 10.60 5.48
N MET A 130 -2.74 11.70 5.28
CA MET A 130 -2.22 12.90 4.61
C MET A 130 -1.11 13.59 5.41
N LEU A 131 -1.26 13.69 6.74
CA LEU A 131 -0.22 14.22 7.63
C LEU A 131 1.05 13.38 7.54
N LEU A 132 0.91 12.06 7.72
CA LEU A 132 2.01 11.09 7.60
C LEU A 132 2.71 11.21 6.24
N SER A 133 1.94 11.29 5.16
CA SER A 133 2.44 11.45 3.79
C SER A 133 3.18 12.77 3.59
N SER A 134 2.72 13.85 4.23
CA SER A 134 3.35 15.16 4.15
C SER A 134 4.72 15.15 4.84
N ILE A 135 4.80 14.59 6.05
CA ILE A 135 6.04 14.48 6.82
C ILE A 135 7.01 13.56 6.09
N SER A 136 6.53 12.39 5.64
CA SER A 136 7.34 11.44 4.88
C SER A 136 8.00 12.07 3.65
N ARG A 137 7.27 12.95 2.94
CA ARG A 137 7.81 13.66 1.77
C ARG A 137 8.97 14.59 2.12
N GLN A 138 8.98 15.20 3.30
CA GLN A 138 10.05 16.13 3.72
C GLN A 138 11.38 15.41 3.96
N VAL A 139 11.33 14.13 4.33
CA VAL A 139 12.51 13.29 4.63
C VAL A 139 12.81 12.26 3.53
N ASN A 140 12.19 12.40 2.35
CA ASN A 140 12.30 11.47 1.20
C ASN A 140 11.84 10.02 1.49
N SER A 141 11.02 9.83 2.53
CA SER A 141 10.36 8.57 2.85
C SER A 141 9.23 8.27 1.86
N THR A 142 8.94 6.98 1.68
CA THR A 142 7.84 6.50 0.83
C THR A 142 6.71 5.96 1.68
N VAL A 143 5.45 6.28 1.35
CA VAL A 143 4.27 5.73 2.02
C VAL A 143 3.47 4.89 1.04
N VAL A 144 3.40 3.59 1.31
CA VAL A 144 2.59 2.62 0.56
C VAL A 144 1.44 2.17 1.44
N VAL A 145 0.23 2.27 0.91
CA VAL A 145 -1.00 1.87 1.59
C VAL A 145 -1.63 0.72 0.82
N ALA A 146 -1.69 -0.46 1.41
CA ALA A 146 -2.33 -1.61 0.81
C ALA A 146 -3.81 -1.65 1.18
N ALA A 147 -4.67 -1.94 0.21
CA ALA A 147 -6.11 -2.04 0.42
C ALA A 147 -6.71 -3.19 -0.37
N LEU A 148 -7.62 -3.93 0.24
CA LEU A 148 -8.57 -4.73 -0.49
C LEU A 148 -9.62 -3.82 -1.12
N ALA A 149 -9.85 -3.96 -2.42
CA ALA A 149 -10.76 -3.14 -3.19
C ALA A 149 -11.57 -3.97 -4.18
N ARG A 150 -12.76 -3.48 -4.50
CA ARG A 150 -13.62 -4.06 -5.55
C ARG A 150 -14.15 -2.96 -6.45
N LYS A 151 -14.43 -3.30 -7.70
CA LYS A 151 -15.11 -2.43 -8.64
C LYS A 151 -16.63 -2.61 -8.48
N LYS A 152 -17.36 -1.51 -8.25
CA LYS A 152 -18.82 -1.50 -8.26
C LYS A 152 -19.34 -1.70 -9.69
N GLU A 153 -20.61 -2.06 -9.83
CA GLU A 153 -21.31 -2.10 -11.12
C GLU A 153 -21.28 -0.74 -11.83
N SER A 154 -21.29 0.37 -11.07
CA SER A 154 -21.12 1.74 -11.59
C SER A 154 -19.74 2.01 -12.19
N GLY A 155 -18.79 1.07 -12.07
CA GLY A 155 -17.41 1.20 -12.53
C GLY A 155 -16.46 1.81 -11.50
N GLU A 156 -16.96 2.32 -10.38
CA GLU A 156 -16.15 2.94 -9.34
C GLU A 156 -15.39 1.90 -8.49
N TRP A 157 -14.11 2.15 -8.21
CA TRP A 157 -13.31 1.37 -7.25
C TRP A 157 -13.55 1.84 -5.81
N VAL A 158 -13.84 0.88 -4.93
CA VAL A 158 -14.04 1.14 -3.50
C VAL A 158 -13.32 0.11 -2.64
N VAL A 159 -13.00 0.53 -1.42
CA VAL A 159 -12.42 -0.33 -0.38
C VAL A 159 -13.42 -1.44 -0.01
N SER A 160 -12.95 -2.67 0.11
CA SER A 160 -13.77 -3.86 0.37
C SER A 160 -13.21 -4.72 1.50
N PRO A 161 -13.96 -4.98 2.59
CA PRO A 161 -15.38 -4.71 2.79
C PRO A 161 -15.68 -3.24 3.12
N GLY A 162 -16.97 -2.87 3.18
CA GLY A 162 -17.42 -1.54 3.63
C GLY A 162 -17.73 -0.54 2.51
N GLY A 163 -17.13 -0.68 1.32
CA GLY A 163 -17.47 0.15 0.16
C GLY A 163 -17.06 1.62 0.28
N LYS A 164 -16.16 1.95 1.22
CA LYS A 164 -15.67 3.32 1.45
C LYS A 164 -14.84 3.80 0.25
N HIS A 165 -14.94 5.09 -0.05
CA HIS A 165 -14.18 5.71 -1.13
C HIS A 165 -12.69 5.76 -0.79
N ILE A 166 -11.88 5.66 -1.83
CA ILE A 166 -10.43 5.76 -1.74
C ILE A 166 -10.04 7.24 -1.75
N ILE A 167 -9.10 7.63 -0.90
CA ILE A 167 -8.55 9.00 -0.92
C ILE A 167 -7.94 9.25 -2.31
N LYS A 168 -8.44 10.26 -3.01
CA LYS A 168 -7.86 10.73 -4.28
C LYS A 168 -7.40 12.17 -4.09
N SER A 169 -6.10 12.42 -4.23
CA SER A 169 -5.51 13.76 -4.29
C SER A 169 -4.60 13.86 -5.51
N GLY A 170 -4.23 15.09 -5.92
CA GLY A 170 -3.29 15.26 -7.05
C GLY A 170 -1.90 14.66 -6.83
N LYS A 171 -1.54 14.31 -5.58
CA LYS A 171 -0.26 13.71 -5.21
C LYS A 171 -0.36 12.22 -4.85
N THR A 172 -1.58 11.68 -4.80
CA THR A 172 -1.84 10.29 -4.45
C THR A 172 -1.70 9.43 -5.70
N GLY A 173 -0.85 8.41 -5.64
CA GLY A 173 -0.76 7.39 -6.68
C GLY A 173 -1.77 6.28 -6.38
N VAL A 174 -2.51 5.83 -7.40
CA VAL A 174 -3.45 4.72 -7.24
C VAL A 174 -3.03 3.60 -8.19
N TYR A 175 -2.85 2.41 -7.64
CA TYR A 175 -2.32 1.26 -8.35
C TYR A 175 -3.22 0.05 -8.14
N PHE A 176 -3.31 -0.82 -9.13
CA PHE A 176 -4.08 -2.05 -9.07
C PHE A 176 -3.19 -3.27 -9.22
N LEU A 177 -3.18 -4.12 -8.21
CA LEU A 177 -2.48 -5.40 -8.18
C LEU A 177 -3.38 -6.50 -8.71
N LYS A 178 -2.89 -7.22 -9.73
CA LYS A 178 -3.48 -8.45 -10.24
C LYS A 178 -2.43 -9.54 -10.26
N LYS A 179 -2.79 -10.74 -9.79
CA LYS A 179 -1.95 -11.93 -9.95
C LYS A 179 -2.42 -12.75 -11.15
N SER A 180 -1.49 -13.15 -11.99
CA SER A 180 -1.64 -14.22 -12.99
C SER A 180 -0.95 -15.49 -12.47
N LYS A 181 -1.04 -16.62 -13.18
CA LYS A 181 -0.38 -17.87 -12.75
C LYS A 181 1.11 -17.69 -12.44
N ASP A 182 1.81 -16.88 -13.25
CA ASP A 182 3.28 -16.79 -13.23
C ASP A 182 3.80 -15.39 -12.88
N ASP A 183 2.93 -14.39 -12.74
CA ASP A 183 3.33 -12.99 -12.50
C ASP A 183 2.40 -12.23 -11.55
N LEU A 184 2.95 -11.20 -10.94
CA LEU A 184 2.20 -10.10 -10.35
C LEU A 184 2.26 -8.92 -11.33
N ARG A 185 1.11 -8.32 -11.60
CA ARG A 185 1.01 -7.11 -12.42
C ARG A 185 0.43 -5.98 -11.60
N ILE A 186 1.16 -4.86 -11.55
CA ILE A 186 0.70 -3.63 -10.92
C ILE A 186 0.42 -2.63 -12.03
N SER A 187 -0.79 -2.09 -12.10
CA SER A 187 -1.16 -1.10 -13.11
C SER A 187 -1.48 0.24 -12.46
N ILE A 188 -1.03 1.35 -13.04
CA ILE A 188 -1.36 2.70 -12.59
C ILE A 188 -2.79 3.02 -13.01
N LEU A 189 -3.62 3.44 -12.06
CA LEU A 189 -4.98 3.92 -12.32
C LEU A 189 -4.97 5.44 -12.39
N GLU A 190 -5.20 5.98 -13.59
CA GLU A 190 -5.30 7.41 -13.82
C GLU A 190 -6.63 7.99 -13.29
N LYS A 191 -6.72 9.33 -13.24
CA LYS A 191 -7.92 10.03 -12.77
C LYS A 191 -9.19 9.75 -13.58
N ASN A 192 -9.05 9.36 -14.85
CA ASN A 192 -10.15 8.95 -15.72
C ASN A 192 -10.49 7.45 -15.60
N ASP A 193 -9.98 6.78 -14.55
CA ASP A 193 -10.10 5.35 -14.29
C ASP A 193 -9.59 4.45 -15.44
N MET A 194 -8.70 4.98 -16.30
CA MET A 194 -7.96 4.22 -17.30
C MET A 194 -6.61 3.76 -16.75
N PHE A 195 -6.14 2.62 -17.25
CA PHE A 195 -4.79 2.13 -16.94
C PHE A 195 -3.79 2.72 -17.94
N SER A 196 -2.79 3.44 -17.45
CA SER A 196 -1.77 4.08 -18.31
C SER A 196 -0.53 3.21 -18.50
N LYS A 197 -0.06 2.59 -17.41
CA LYS A 197 1.20 1.85 -17.34
C LYS A 197 1.05 0.63 -16.45
N SER A 198 1.77 -0.44 -16.76
CA SER A 198 1.77 -1.67 -15.98
C SER A 198 3.18 -2.20 -15.74
N PHE A 199 3.43 -2.69 -14.54
CA PHE A 199 4.66 -3.29 -14.08
C PHE A 199 4.42 -4.78 -13.89
N LYS A 200 5.14 -5.61 -14.64
CA LYS A 200 5.10 -7.07 -14.54
C LYS A 200 6.27 -7.54 -13.69
N ILE A 201 5.97 -8.29 -12.64
CA ILE A 201 6.94 -8.91 -11.73
C ILE A 201 6.77 -10.42 -11.86
N GLU A 202 7.72 -11.06 -12.51
CA GLU A 202 7.70 -12.50 -12.70
C GLU A 202 8.01 -13.22 -11.39
N ARG A 203 7.49 -14.44 -11.25
CA ARG A 203 7.90 -15.32 -10.16
C ARG A 203 9.39 -15.64 -10.31
N LYS A 204 10.18 -15.45 -9.26
CA LYS A 204 11.54 -16.00 -9.23
C LYS A 204 11.40 -17.52 -9.34
N LYS A 205 12.05 -18.11 -10.34
CA LYS A 205 12.23 -19.56 -10.38
C LYS A 205 13.26 -19.87 -9.29
N ASP A 206 12.80 -20.60 -8.28
CA ASP A 206 13.67 -21.18 -7.25
C ASP A 206 14.59 -22.25 -7.87
#